data_AF-A0A845LFC4-F1
#
_entry.id   AF-A0A845LFC4-F1
#
_cell.length_a   1.000
_cell.length_b   1.000
_cell.length_c   1.000
_cell.angle_alpha   90.00
_cell.angle_beta   90.00
_cell.angle_gamma   90.00
#
_symmetry.space_group_name_H-M   'P 1'
#
loop_
_entity.id
_entity.type
_entity.pdbx_description
1 polymer ?
#
loop_
_entity_poly.entity_id
_entity_poly.type
_entity_poly.pdbx_seq_one_letter_code
_entity_poly.pdbx_strand_id
1 'polypeptide(L)'
;MNQEVIFLAHLWSLSQTGLRLSFSLWPVALMTWLFQVILLLPLLIPLFSYLATALPPPAALSSPATLSAPVGDSAAAIPTALSLVAGSAPHDWDAMQISLYHDLMLPFSTTVAGSIWRTLQWMPLVLYLLLSPFWQAGIWSALRHRLVFPRHRSGLIKTFFEGISRRGLASFSLSLWLAPAWLFLWWLCQKTAGWIDAVPWSPLPAILIALLFVIVLMALVDLLTLFGDTSRWRLVAATSDRKGSALTVLLSTLSGLSRHMAFLLLIRFSLQAAFLMGFCLVLWAIQHGPSRGITGVSGAFLLQQTAVFLLIFARLASIGATGGYLHERNL
;
A
#
# COMPACT_ATOMS: atom_id res chain seq x y z
N MET A 1 1.86 16.60 -38.53
CA MET A 1 1.28 15.98 -37.31
C MET A 1 2.38 15.92 -36.27
N ASN A 2 2.26 16.73 -35.21
CA ASN A 2 3.38 17.03 -34.31
C ASN A 2 3.85 15.78 -33.56
N GLN A 3 5.17 15.58 -33.49
CA GLN A 3 5.79 14.45 -32.79
C GLN A 3 5.33 14.35 -31.32
N GLU A 4 5.02 15.48 -30.69
CA GLU A 4 4.44 15.58 -29.36
C GLU A 4 3.06 14.90 -29.24
N VAL A 5 2.20 15.07 -30.26
CA VAL A 5 0.85 14.46 -30.27
C VAL A 5 0.96 12.95 -30.44
N ILE A 6 1.89 12.48 -31.27
CA ILE A 6 2.17 11.05 -31.45
C ILE A 6 2.72 10.44 -30.15
N PHE A 7 3.63 11.17 -29.48
CA PHE A 7 4.20 10.75 -28.20
C PHE A 7 3.13 10.63 -27.10
N LEU A 8 2.29 11.67 -26.94
CA LEU A 8 1.19 11.67 -25.97
C LEU A 8 0.15 10.59 -26.26
N ALA A 9 -0.20 10.38 -27.53
CA ALA A 9 -1.12 9.31 -27.93
C ALA A 9 -0.56 7.91 -27.61
N HIS A 10 0.75 7.71 -27.81
CA HIS A 10 1.40 6.45 -27.48
C HIS A 10 1.42 6.20 -25.96
N LEU A 11 1.74 7.23 -25.18
CA LEU A 11 1.76 7.19 -23.71
C LEU A 11 0.37 6.91 -23.14
N TRP A 12 -0.65 7.56 -23.70
CA TRP A 12 -2.05 7.34 -23.38
C TRP A 12 -2.49 5.90 -23.69
N SER A 13 -2.17 5.38 -24.88
CA SER A 13 -2.49 4.01 -25.29
C SER A 13 -1.91 2.96 -24.33
N LEU A 14 -0.65 3.14 -23.92
CA LEU A 14 0.01 2.24 -22.96
C LEU A 14 -0.60 2.33 -21.56
N SER A 15 -0.95 3.54 -21.12
CA SER A 15 -1.64 3.76 -19.84
C SER A 15 -3.01 3.09 -19.83
N GLN A 16 -3.79 3.24 -20.92
CA GLN A 16 -5.06 2.55 -21.10
C GLN A 16 -4.89 1.03 -21.13
N THR A 17 -3.83 0.52 -21.75
CA THR A 17 -3.54 -0.90 -21.80
C THR A 17 -3.22 -1.44 -20.40
N GLY A 18 -2.42 -0.72 -19.61
CA GLY A 18 -2.17 -1.03 -18.20
C GLY A 18 -3.46 -1.09 -17.37
N LEU A 19 -4.35 -0.10 -17.54
CA LEU A 19 -5.65 -0.07 -16.86
C LEU A 19 -6.57 -1.22 -17.30
N ARG A 20 -6.67 -1.51 -18.60
CA ARG A 20 -7.48 -2.64 -19.10
C ARG A 20 -6.95 -3.98 -18.58
N LEU A 21 -5.64 -4.14 -18.53
CA LEU A 21 -5.00 -5.34 -18.01
C LEU A 21 -5.25 -5.51 -16.52
N SER A 22 -5.19 -4.44 -15.71
CA SER A 22 -5.49 -4.52 -14.28
C SER A 22 -6.93 -4.96 -14.01
N PHE A 23 -7.91 -4.43 -14.74
CA PHE A 23 -9.30 -4.93 -14.68
C PHE A 23 -9.43 -6.39 -15.14
N SER A 24 -8.65 -6.82 -16.13
CA SER A 24 -8.67 -8.22 -16.58
C SER A 24 -8.03 -9.19 -15.58
N LEU A 25 -7.18 -8.68 -14.69
CA LEU A 25 -6.53 -9.40 -13.59
C LEU A 25 -7.33 -9.31 -12.28
N TRP A 26 -8.60 -8.89 -12.31
CA TRP A 26 -9.42 -8.76 -11.10
C TRP A 26 -9.45 -10.01 -10.19
N PRO A 27 -9.45 -11.27 -10.69
CA PRO A 27 -9.42 -12.43 -9.79
C PRO A 27 -8.11 -12.51 -9.01
N VAL A 28 -7.00 -12.08 -9.63
CA VAL A 28 -5.69 -11.98 -8.98
C VAL A 28 -5.69 -10.83 -7.98
N ALA A 29 -6.26 -9.67 -8.35
CA ALA A 29 -6.41 -8.53 -7.45
C ALA A 29 -7.22 -8.89 -6.18
N LEU A 30 -8.33 -9.60 -6.36
CA LEU A 30 -9.18 -10.07 -5.26
C LEU A 30 -8.46 -11.08 -4.37
N MET A 31 -7.68 -12.00 -4.95
CA MET A 31 -6.84 -12.90 -4.17
C MET A 31 -5.78 -12.15 -3.37
N THR A 32 -5.06 -11.21 -4.00
CA THR A 32 -4.06 -10.40 -3.28
C THR A 32 -4.66 -9.58 -2.15
N TRP A 33 -5.86 -9.02 -2.36
CA TRP A 33 -6.59 -8.30 -1.32
C TRP A 33 -7.01 -9.26 -0.19
N LEU A 34 -7.60 -10.41 -0.52
CA LEU A 34 -8.06 -11.38 0.47
C LEU A 34 -6.90 -11.93 1.31
N PHE A 35 -5.76 -12.22 0.69
CA PHE A 35 -4.55 -12.60 1.42
C PHE A 35 -4.02 -11.47 2.30
N GLN A 36 -4.06 -10.23 1.83
CA GLN A 36 -3.66 -9.08 2.64
C GLN A 36 -4.60 -8.88 3.84
N VAL A 37 -5.91 -9.03 3.65
CA VAL A 37 -6.90 -8.98 4.73
C VAL A 37 -6.68 -10.11 5.73
N ILE A 38 -6.46 -11.35 5.28
CA ILE A 38 -6.19 -12.49 6.17
C ILE A 38 -4.90 -12.29 6.96
N LEU A 39 -3.82 -11.82 6.32
CA LEU A 39 -2.56 -11.57 7.00
C LEU A 39 -2.68 -10.44 8.02
N LEU A 40 -3.47 -9.40 7.74
CA LEU A 40 -3.66 -8.25 8.63
C LEU A 40 -4.82 -8.45 9.62
N LEU A 41 -5.62 -9.51 9.49
CA LEU A 41 -6.71 -9.85 10.41
C LEU A 41 -6.25 -9.95 11.87
N PRO A 42 -5.09 -10.57 12.19
CA PRO A 42 -4.56 -10.63 13.56
C PRO A 42 -4.13 -9.27 14.11
N LEU A 43 -3.93 -8.24 13.27
CA LEU A 43 -3.70 -6.86 13.68
C LEU A 43 -5.02 -6.09 13.88
N LEU A 44 -6.04 -6.40 13.08
CA LEU A 44 -7.35 -5.74 13.13
C LEU A 44 -8.20 -6.25 14.31
N ILE A 45 -8.19 -7.54 14.61
CA ILE A 45 -9.01 -8.13 15.70
C ILE A 45 -8.68 -7.52 17.07
N PRO A 46 -7.41 -7.38 17.50
CA PRO A 46 -7.09 -6.75 18.78
C PRO A 46 -7.47 -5.26 18.82
N LEU A 47 -7.30 -4.54 17.71
CA LEU A 47 -7.66 -3.13 17.59
C LEU A 47 -9.18 -2.93 17.71
N PHE A 48 -9.97 -3.75 17.01
CA PHE A 48 -11.44 -3.71 17.09
C PHE A 48 -11.96 -4.23 18.42
N SER A 49 -11.36 -5.27 19.00
CA SER A 49 -11.69 -5.75 20.34
C SER A 49 -11.40 -4.68 21.38
N TYR A 50 -10.25 -4.00 21.29
CA TYR A 50 -9.89 -2.90 22.16
C TYR A 50 -10.87 -1.73 22.02
N LEU A 51 -11.18 -1.30 20.80
CA LEU A 51 -12.20 -0.28 20.55
C LEU A 51 -13.56 -0.67 21.11
N ALA A 52 -13.98 -1.92 20.93
CA ALA A 52 -15.26 -2.43 21.45
C ALA A 52 -15.32 -2.49 22.99
N THR A 53 -14.18 -2.73 23.65
CA THR A 53 -14.08 -2.71 25.13
C THR A 53 -13.84 -1.32 25.71
N ALA A 54 -13.20 -0.43 24.95
CA ALA A 54 -12.89 0.95 25.36
C ALA A 54 -14.08 1.89 25.14
N LEU A 55 -15.00 1.56 24.22
CA LEU A 55 -16.26 2.27 24.04
C LEU A 55 -17.28 1.77 25.09
N PRO A 56 -17.98 2.67 25.81
CA PRO A 56 -18.99 2.24 26.78
C PRO A 56 -20.13 1.46 26.09
N PRO A 57 -20.70 0.44 26.75
CA PRO A 57 -21.77 -0.36 26.15
C PRO A 57 -22.98 0.52 25.80
N PRO A 58 -23.68 0.26 24.68
CA PRO A 58 -24.78 1.10 24.20
C PRO A 58 -25.94 1.25 25.21
N ALA A 59 -26.09 0.31 26.14
CA ALA A 59 -27.06 0.40 27.24
C ALA A 59 -26.75 1.52 28.26
N ALA A 60 -25.48 1.94 28.40
CA ALA A 60 -25.10 3.05 29.26
C ALA A 60 -25.44 4.43 28.66
N LEU A 61 -25.73 4.49 27.36
CA LEU A 61 -26.04 5.72 26.61
C LEU A 61 -27.54 6.07 26.57
N SER A 62 -28.40 5.16 27.05
CA SER A 62 -29.87 5.29 27.01
C SER A 62 -30.52 5.54 28.37
N SER A 63 -29.73 5.66 29.44
CA SER A 63 -30.23 5.96 30.78
C SER A 63 -30.44 7.47 30.95
N PRO A 64 -31.66 7.96 31.24
CA PRO A 64 -31.91 9.36 31.55
C PRO A 64 -31.26 9.82 32.86
N ALA A 65 -30.76 8.88 33.69
CA ALA A 65 -30.25 9.17 35.03
C ALA A 65 -28.87 9.85 35.04
N THR A 66 -28.14 9.90 33.93
CA THR A 66 -26.82 10.56 33.83
C THR A 66 -26.91 12.05 33.50
N LEU A 67 -28.09 12.58 33.17
CA LEU A 67 -28.29 14.00 32.84
C LEU A 67 -28.63 14.89 34.06
N SER A 68 -28.77 14.32 35.26
CA SER A 68 -29.30 15.05 36.43
C SER A 68 -28.62 14.75 37.77
N ALA A 69 -27.36 14.28 37.77
CA ALA A 69 -26.59 14.15 39.01
C ALA A 69 -25.81 15.45 39.29
N PRO A 70 -25.92 16.05 40.49
CA PRO A 70 -25.11 17.20 40.86
C PRO A 70 -23.65 16.77 41.02
N VAL A 71 -22.73 17.66 40.60
CA VAL A 71 -21.28 17.49 40.69
C VAL A 71 -20.88 17.28 42.15
N GLY A 72 -20.64 16.03 42.54
CA GLY A 72 -20.18 15.66 43.87
C GLY A 72 -19.12 14.56 43.78
N ASP A 73 -17.85 14.97 43.92
CA ASP A 73 -16.65 14.30 44.45
C ASP A 73 -16.48 12.77 44.35
N SER A 74 -17.01 12.10 43.34
CA SER A 74 -16.73 10.70 43.09
C SER A 74 -16.63 10.40 41.59
N ALA A 75 -15.43 9.98 41.18
CA ALA A 75 -15.07 9.45 39.86
C ALA A 75 -15.23 10.42 38.67
N ALA A 76 -14.17 11.18 38.41
CA ALA A 76 -13.92 11.95 37.19
C ALA A 76 -13.68 11.06 35.94
N ALA A 77 -14.59 10.13 35.66
CA ALA A 77 -14.72 9.42 34.41
C ALA A 77 -16.18 9.53 33.98
N ILE A 78 -16.46 9.71 32.68
CA ILE A 78 -17.82 9.85 32.07
C ILE A 78 -18.27 11.31 31.76
N PRO A 79 -17.38 12.15 31.19
CA PRO A 79 -17.83 13.09 30.14
C PRO A 79 -17.20 12.79 28.78
N THR A 80 -15.97 12.27 28.76
CA THR A 80 -15.22 11.91 27.55
C THR A 80 -15.81 10.72 26.82
N ALA A 81 -16.26 9.68 27.52
CA ALA A 81 -16.78 8.46 26.89
C ALA A 81 -18.08 8.68 26.08
N LEU A 82 -18.91 9.64 26.49
CA LEU A 82 -20.17 9.97 25.81
C LEU A 82 -19.95 10.95 24.65
N SER A 83 -19.00 11.89 24.78
CA SER A 83 -18.56 12.76 23.68
C SER A 83 -17.82 11.98 22.58
N LEU A 84 -17.03 10.96 22.96
CA LEU A 84 -16.37 10.00 22.07
C LEU A 84 -17.37 9.19 21.24
N VAL A 85 -18.48 8.72 21.84
CA VAL A 85 -19.50 7.95 21.11
C VAL A 85 -20.44 8.86 20.32
N ALA A 86 -20.76 10.05 20.84
CA ALA A 86 -21.62 11.04 20.19
C ALA A 86 -20.90 11.83 19.08
N GLY A 87 -19.57 11.81 19.03
CA GLY A 87 -18.74 12.53 18.06
C GLY A 87 -19.06 14.02 18.02
N SER A 88 -19.14 14.66 19.19
CA SER A 88 -19.61 16.04 19.30
C SER A 88 -18.60 17.08 18.80
N ALA A 89 -17.30 16.81 18.81
CA ALA A 89 -16.28 17.74 18.35
C ALA A 89 -15.08 17.06 17.64
N PRO A 90 -14.46 17.70 16.63
CA PRO A 90 -13.28 17.19 15.95
C PRO A 90 -12.07 16.96 16.88
N HIS A 91 -11.92 17.76 17.94
CA HIS A 91 -10.86 17.60 18.94
C HIS A 91 -10.96 16.33 19.80
N ASP A 92 -12.14 15.70 19.87
CA ASP A 92 -12.31 14.46 20.64
C ASP A 92 -11.58 13.28 19.97
N TRP A 93 -11.36 13.34 18.65
CA TRP A 93 -10.61 12.34 17.90
C TRP A 93 -9.09 12.49 18.02
N ASP A 94 -8.58 13.72 18.13
CA ASP A 94 -7.15 13.96 18.42
C ASP A 94 -6.80 13.47 19.83
N ALA A 95 -7.68 13.74 20.81
CA ALA A 95 -7.58 13.19 22.15
C ALA A 95 -7.70 11.65 22.14
N MET A 96 -8.55 11.08 21.27
CA MET A 96 -8.68 9.64 21.09
C MET A 96 -7.44 9.02 20.43
N GLN A 97 -6.80 9.66 19.45
CA GLN A 97 -5.53 9.18 18.89
C GLN A 97 -4.42 9.20 19.93
N ILE A 98 -4.32 10.27 20.72
CA ILE A 98 -3.32 10.39 21.80
C ILE A 98 -3.61 9.35 22.89
N SER A 99 -4.87 9.17 23.30
CA SER A 99 -5.28 8.17 24.31
C SER A 99 -5.13 6.74 23.79
N LEU A 100 -5.54 6.42 22.56
CA LEU A 100 -5.30 5.09 21.97
C LEU A 100 -3.83 4.81 21.81
N TYR A 101 -3.03 5.79 21.40
CA TYR A 101 -1.58 5.62 21.27
C TYR A 101 -0.93 5.41 22.64
N HIS A 102 -1.37 6.15 23.66
CA HIS A 102 -0.91 6.05 25.04
C HIS A 102 -1.34 4.72 25.68
N ASP A 103 -2.61 4.33 25.53
CA ASP A 103 -3.19 3.10 26.08
C ASP A 103 -2.83 1.83 25.28
N LEU A 104 -2.50 1.93 23.99
CA LEU A 104 -1.90 0.82 23.24
C LEU A 104 -0.41 0.67 23.55
N MET A 105 0.30 1.72 23.98
CA MET A 105 1.74 1.64 24.27
C MET A 105 2.05 1.31 25.74
N LEU A 106 1.21 1.71 26.68
CA LEU A 106 1.44 1.55 28.12
C LEU A 106 1.34 0.13 28.68
N PRO A 107 0.38 -0.73 28.31
CA PRO A 107 0.29 -2.09 28.85
C PRO A 107 1.47 -2.96 28.42
N PHE A 108 2.18 -2.56 27.36
CA PHE A 108 3.33 -3.29 26.85
C PHE A 108 4.67 -2.74 27.36
N SER A 109 4.66 -1.69 28.19
CA SER A 109 5.87 -0.95 28.55
C SER A 109 6.86 -1.70 29.45
N THR A 110 6.44 -2.74 30.19
CA THR A 110 7.31 -3.29 31.27
C THR A 110 7.30 -4.81 31.48
N THR A 111 6.60 -5.64 30.70
CA THR A 111 6.63 -7.11 30.87
C THR A 111 7.18 -7.85 29.64
N VAL A 112 7.82 -8.99 29.85
CA VAL A 112 8.29 -9.90 28.78
C VAL A 112 7.15 -10.29 27.83
N ALA A 113 5.93 -10.45 28.36
CA ALA A 113 4.71 -10.66 27.58
C ALA A 113 4.36 -9.45 26.69
N GLY A 114 4.60 -8.22 27.16
CA GLY A 114 4.41 -7.01 26.35
C GLY A 114 5.46 -6.80 25.26
N SER A 115 6.68 -7.27 25.46
CA SER A 115 7.69 -7.35 24.39
C SER A 115 7.30 -8.38 23.33
N ILE A 116 6.89 -9.58 23.75
CA ILE A 116 6.39 -10.65 22.86
C ILE A 116 5.17 -10.18 22.07
N TRP A 117 4.23 -9.48 22.70
CA TRP A 117 3.06 -8.91 22.02
C TRP A 117 3.43 -7.81 21.03
N ARG A 118 4.35 -6.91 21.39
CA ARG A 118 4.92 -5.91 20.46
C ARG A 118 5.65 -6.57 19.30
N THR A 119 6.29 -7.71 19.46
CA THR A 119 6.91 -8.44 18.34
C THR A 119 5.86 -9.15 17.48
N LEU A 120 4.83 -9.74 18.11
CA LEU A 120 3.72 -10.40 17.43
C LEU A 120 2.89 -9.43 16.57
N GLN A 121 2.71 -8.17 16.98
CA GLN A 121 1.97 -7.19 16.19
C GLN A 121 2.66 -6.89 14.84
N TRP A 122 3.99 -6.96 14.79
CA TRP A 122 4.76 -6.77 13.55
C TRP A 122 4.84 -8.04 12.70
N MET A 123 4.50 -9.20 13.27
CA MET A 123 4.60 -10.50 12.58
C MET A 123 3.76 -10.56 11.30
N PRO A 124 2.50 -10.08 11.25
CA PRO A 124 1.76 -9.91 10.00
C PRO A 124 2.49 -9.10 8.93
N LEU A 125 3.13 -8.00 9.31
CA LEU A 125 3.87 -7.14 8.39
C LEU A 125 5.12 -7.85 7.87
N VAL A 126 5.87 -8.50 8.76
CA VAL A 126 7.05 -9.29 8.39
C VAL A 126 6.67 -10.44 7.46
N LEU A 127 5.59 -11.16 7.77
CA LEU A 127 5.05 -12.23 6.91
C LEU A 127 4.62 -11.67 5.54
N TYR A 128 3.95 -10.52 5.51
CA TYR A 128 3.61 -9.87 4.24
C TYR A 128 4.84 -9.51 3.42
N LEU A 129 5.88 -8.94 4.04
CA LEU A 129 7.14 -8.61 3.36
C LEU A 129 7.86 -9.86 2.84
N LEU A 130 7.83 -10.96 3.59
CA LEU A 130 8.44 -12.24 3.19
C LEU A 130 7.67 -12.93 2.06
N LEU A 131 6.34 -12.82 2.05
CA LEU A 131 5.47 -13.46 1.05
C LEU A 131 5.29 -12.62 -0.22
N SER A 132 5.43 -11.31 -0.14
CA SER A 132 5.28 -10.37 -1.26
C SER A 132 6.09 -10.76 -2.51
N PRO A 133 7.37 -11.17 -2.44
CA PRO A 133 8.13 -11.59 -3.61
C PRO A 133 7.53 -12.80 -4.33
N PHE A 134 6.95 -13.76 -3.59
CA PHE A 134 6.28 -14.92 -4.14
C PHE A 134 5.03 -14.50 -4.89
N TRP A 135 4.23 -13.62 -4.30
CA TRP A 135 3.00 -13.12 -4.93
C TRP A 135 3.31 -12.33 -6.19
N GLN A 136 4.38 -11.54 -6.19
CA GLN A 136 4.83 -10.85 -7.40
C GLN A 136 5.20 -11.84 -8.52
N ALA A 137 5.82 -12.98 -8.21
CA ALA A 137 6.07 -14.02 -9.22
C ALA A 137 4.77 -14.57 -9.83
N GLY A 138 3.74 -14.78 -9.01
CA GLY A 138 2.42 -15.18 -9.46
C GLY A 138 1.73 -14.13 -10.34
N ILE A 139 1.78 -12.84 -9.94
CA ILE A 139 1.21 -11.73 -10.72
C ILE A 139 1.86 -11.65 -12.10
N TRP A 140 3.20 -11.72 -12.16
CA TRP A 140 3.94 -11.66 -13.42
C TRP A 140 3.65 -12.86 -14.32
N SER A 141 3.47 -14.06 -13.76
CA SER A 141 3.05 -15.26 -14.48
C SER A 141 1.64 -15.13 -15.08
N ALA A 142 0.68 -14.66 -14.28
CA ALA A 142 -0.69 -14.42 -14.73
C ALA A 142 -0.75 -13.32 -15.80
N LEU A 143 0.04 -12.26 -15.64
CA LEU A 143 0.15 -11.19 -16.63
C LEU A 143 0.73 -11.71 -17.96
N ARG A 144 1.83 -12.48 -17.94
CA ARG A 144 2.39 -13.08 -19.15
C ARG A 144 1.37 -13.97 -19.85
N HIS A 145 0.68 -14.83 -19.11
CA HIS A 145 -0.39 -15.66 -19.67
C HIS A 145 -1.47 -14.81 -20.35
N ARG A 146 -1.87 -13.69 -19.72
CA ARG A 146 -2.88 -12.78 -20.28
C ARG A 146 -2.41 -12.07 -21.55
N LEU A 147 -1.13 -11.70 -21.63
CA LEU A 147 -0.54 -11.07 -22.81
C LEU A 147 -0.41 -12.05 -23.98
N VAL A 148 -0.01 -13.30 -23.71
CA VAL A 148 0.11 -14.35 -24.75
C VAL A 148 -1.26 -14.89 -25.18
N PHE A 149 -2.21 -15.02 -24.26
CA PHE A 149 -3.55 -15.56 -24.50
C PHE A 149 -4.67 -14.57 -24.12
N PRO A 150 -4.86 -13.48 -24.89
CA PRO A 150 -5.78 -12.39 -24.53
C PRO A 150 -7.26 -12.78 -24.46
N ARG A 151 -7.66 -13.91 -25.09
CA ARG A 151 -9.05 -14.42 -25.03
C ARG A 151 -9.29 -15.47 -23.94
N HIS A 152 -8.25 -16.13 -23.43
CA HIS A 152 -8.40 -17.11 -22.34
C HIS A 152 -8.31 -16.45 -20.97
N ARG A 153 -9.45 -16.38 -20.29
CA ARG A 153 -9.54 -15.97 -18.87
C ARG A 153 -9.52 -17.16 -17.91
N SER A 154 -9.99 -18.31 -18.38
CA SER A 154 -9.92 -19.59 -17.67
C SER A 154 -8.46 -20.00 -17.51
N GLY A 155 -7.95 -19.98 -16.28
CA GLY A 155 -6.57 -20.40 -15.98
C GLY A 155 -5.70 -19.35 -15.28
N LEU A 156 -6.14 -18.09 -15.15
CA LEU A 156 -5.35 -17.05 -14.50
C LEU A 156 -4.91 -17.43 -13.07
N ILE A 157 -5.83 -17.98 -12.27
CA ILE A 157 -5.55 -18.44 -10.91
C ILE A 157 -4.54 -19.61 -10.92
N LYS A 158 -4.71 -20.56 -11.84
CA LYS A 158 -3.77 -21.68 -12.01
C LYS A 158 -2.37 -21.16 -12.36
N THR A 159 -2.26 -20.26 -13.34
CA THR A 159 -0.98 -19.66 -13.75
C THR A 159 -0.34 -18.79 -12.67
N PHE A 160 -1.16 -18.19 -11.80
CA PHE A 160 -0.68 -17.43 -10.65
C PHE A 160 0.02 -18.36 -9.65
N PHE A 161 -0.63 -19.45 -9.22
CA PHE A 161 -0.02 -20.42 -8.30
C PHE A 161 1.16 -21.16 -8.92
N GLU A 162 1.10 -21.47 -10.22
CA GLU A 162 2.23 -22.04 -10.95
C GLU A 162 3.42 -21.07 -11.01
N GLY A 163 3.15 -19.76 -11.14
CA GLY A 163 4.17 -18.73 -11.06
C GLY A 163 4.83 -18.66 -9.68
N ILE A 164 4.03 -18.76 -8.61
CA ILE A 164 4.53 -18.82 -7.23
C ILE A 164 5.46 -20.02 -7.04
N SER A 165 5.02 -21.22 -7.46
CA SER A 165 5.78 -22.45 -7.23
C SER A 165 7.07 -22.51 -8.05
N ARG A 166 7.03 -22.11 -9.33
CA ARG A 166 8.17 -22.22 -10.25
C ARG A 166 9.17 -21.07 -10.11
N ARG A 167 8.68 -19.84 -9.88
CA ARG A 167 9.51 -18.61 -9.93
C ARG A 167 9.58 -17.86 -8.60
N GLY A 168 8.87 -18.30 -7.57
CA GLY A 168 8.81 -17.64 -6.26
C GLY A 168 10.18 -17.47 -5.60
N LEU A 169 11.00 -18.54 -5.55
CA LEU A 169 12.35 -18.48 -4.97
C LEU A 169 13.29 -17.52 -5.73
N ALA A 170 13.21 -17.50 -7.05
CA ALA A 170 13.99 -16.57 -7.87
C ALA A 170 13.56 -15.11 -7.63
N SER A 171 12.25 -14.86 -7.53
CA SER A 171 11.70 -13.54 -7.17
C SER A 171 12.09 -13.11 -5.75
N PHE A 172 12.12 -14.06 -4.80
CA PHE A 172 12.58 -13.81 -3.43
C PHE A 172 14.08 -13.44 -3.41
N SER A 173 14.91 -14.19 -4.14
CA SER A 173 16.34 -13.87 -4.28
C SER A 173 16.57 -12.49 -4.91
N LEU A 174 15.79 -12.11 -5.94
CA LEU A 174 15.82 -10.76 -6.49
C LEU A 174 15.49 -9.70 -5.43
N SER A 175 14.46 -9.93 -4.62
CA SER A 175 14.08 -8.99 -3.56
C SER A 175 15.18 -8.85 -2.50
N LEU A 176 15.88 -9.93 -2.15
CA LEU A 176 17.03 -9.86 -1.23
C LEU A 176 18.17 -9.00 -1.80
N TRP A 177 18.47 -9.12 -3.09
CA TRP A 177 19.47 -8.28 -3.74
C TRP A 177 19.06 -6.80 -3.83
N LEU A 178 17.76 -6.51 -3.87
CA LEU A 178 17.23 -5.14 -3.86
C LEU A 178 17.06 -4.57 -2.44
N ALA A 179 17.08 -5.41 -1.40
CA ALA A 179 16.86 -4.99 -0.02
C ALA A 179 17.82 -3.89 0.45
N PRO A 180 19.13 -3.92 0.14
CA PRO A 180 20.04 -2.83 0.51
C PRO A 180 19.63 -1.47 -0.08
N ALA A 181 19.16 -1.45 -1.33
CA ALA A 181 18.69 -0.22 -1.98
C ALA A 181 17.40 0.30 -1.33
N TRP A 182 16.49 -0.60 -0.94
CA TRP A 182 15.30 -0.23 -0.17
C TRP A 182 15.64 0.32 1.22
N LEU A 183 16.60 -0.29 1.93
CA LEU A 183 17.06 0.19 3.23
C LEU A 183 17.74 1.55 3.12
N PHE A 184 18.55 1.77 2.08
CA PHE A 184 19.15 3.06 1.80
C PHE A 184 18.09 4.13 1.50
N LEU A 185 17.09 3.80 0.67
CA LEU A 185 15.99 4.71 0.37
C LEU A 185 15.17 5.07 1.62
N TRP A 186 14.87 4.07 2.46
CA TRP A 186 14.20 4.27 3.74
C TRP A 186 15.01 5.20 4.65
N TRP A 187 16.32 4.95 4.79
CA TRP A 187 17.22 5.81 5.57
C TRP A 187 17.25 7.23 5.01
N LEU A 188 17.34 7.40 3.70
CA LEU A 188 17.33 8.70 3.05
C LEU A 188 16.02 9.45 3.32
N CYS A 189 14.89 8.76 3.23
CA CYS A 189 13.57 9.33 3.51
C CYS A 189 13.45 9.79 4.97
N GLN A 190 13.90 8.97 5.92
CA GLN A 190 13.88 9.33 7.35
C GLN A 190 14.80 10.52 7.66
N LYS A 191 16.01 10.54 7.07
CA LYS A 191 16.97 11.63 7.26
C LYS A 191 16.50 12.95 6.67
N THR A 192 15.90 12.92 5.49
CA THR A 192 15.40 14.11 4.80
C THR A 192 14.13 14.65 5.45
N ALA A 193 13.20 13.79 5.87
CA ALA A 193 12.02 14.20 6.63
C ALA A 193 12.41 14.94 7.92
N GLY A 194 13.33 14.36 8.71
CA GLY A 194 13.80 15.01 9.94
C GLY A 194 14.53 16.34 9.71
N TRP A 195 15.13 16.55 8.53
CA TRP A 195 15.73 17.84 8.17
C TRP A 195 14.69 18.89 7.78
N ILE A 196 13.63 18.47 7.07
CA ILE A 196 12.52 19.34 6.69
C ILE A 196 11.79 19.84 7.94
N ASP A 197 11.53 18.94 8.90
CA ASP A 197 10.81 19.26 10.14
C ASP A 197 11.60 20.19 11.08
N ALA A 198 12.94 20.17 10.99
CA ALA A 198 13.81 20.98 11.86
C ALA A 198 13.86 22.46 11.48
N VAL A 199 13.42 22.83 10.27
CA VAL A 199 13.49 24.20 9.77
C VAL A 199 12.09 24.82 9.78
N PRO A 200 11.89 25.96 10.46
CA PRO A 200 10.61 26.66 10.46
C PRO A 200 10.41 27.40 9.12
N TRP A 201 9.91 26.68 8.13
CA TRP A 201 9.58 27.23 6.82
C TRP A 201 8.34 28.10 6.88
N SER A 202 8.31 29.18 6.09
CA SER A 202 7.05 29.82 5.74
C SER A 202 6.22 28.89 4.83
N PRO A 203 4.88 29.05 4.78
CA PRO A 203 3.99 28.05 4.17
C PRO A 203 4.26 27.78 2.68
N LEU A 204 4.63 28.81 1.91
CA LEU A 204 4.86 28.67 0.47
C LEU A 204 6.15 27.89 0.13
N PRO A 205 7.32 28.21 0.72
CA PRO A 205 8.51 27.36 0.63
C PRO A 205 8.29 25.94 1.15
N ALA A 206 7.54 25.75 2.24
CA ALA A 206 7.24 24.43 2.78
C ALA A 206 6.51 23.54 1.76
N ILE A 207 5.49 24.09 1.08
CA ILE A 207 4.74 23.38 0.04
C ILE A 207 5.64 23.01 -1.14
N LEU A 208 6.48 23.94 -1.62
CA LEU A 208 7.38 23.69 -2.74
C LEU A 208 8.41 22.60 -2.43
N ILE A 209 8.99 22.64 -1.23
CA ILE A 209 9.98 21.64 -0.77
C ILE A 209 9.30 20.28 -0.58
N ALA A 210 8.12 20.23 0.02
CA ALA A 210 7.36 18.99 0.17
C ALA A 210 7.00 18.38 -1.19
N LEU A 211 6.55 19.20 -2.15
CA LEU A 211 6.22 18.73 -3.50
C LEU A 211 7.46 18.19 -4.23
N LEU A 212 8.59 18.92 -4.17
CA LEU A 212 9.85 18.45 -4.73
C LEU A 212 10.29 17.13 -4.10
N PHE A 213 10.20 17.04 -2.77
CA PHE A 213 10.55 15.84 -2.02
C PHE A 213 9.70 14.63 -2.44
N VAL A 214 8.38 14.80 -2.52
CA VAL A 214 7.45 13.75 -2.97
C VAL A 214 7.78 13.32 -4.40
N ILE A 215 8.01 14.24 -5.33
CA ILE A 215 8.34 13.93 -6.72
C ILE A 215 9.64 13.12 -6.81
N VAL A 216 10.70 13.58 -6.14
CA VAL A 216 12.01 12.92 -6.14
C VAL A 216 11.93 11.54 -5.51
N LEU A 217 11.24 11.41 -4.37
CA LEU A 217 11.08 10.13 -3.69
C LEU A 217 10.27 9.15 -4.54
N MET A 218 9.16 9.59 -5.15
CA MET A 218 8.39 8.78 -6.07
C MET A 218 9.23 8.31 -7.25
N ALA A 219 10.04 9.18 -7.86
CA ALA A 219 10.91 8.82 -8.97
C ALA A 219 11.95 7.75 -8.57
N LEU A 220 12.54 7.85 -7.38
CA LEU A 220 13.49 6.86 -6.87
C LEU A 220 12.82 5.52 -6.55
N VAL A 221 11.65 5.54 -5.93
CA VAL A 221 10.83 4.34 -5.69
C VAL A 221 10.44 3.68 -7.02
N ASP A 222 10.08 4.48 -8.02
CA ASP A 222 9.71 4.01 -9.34
C ASP A 222 10.86 3.38 -10.09
N LEU A 223 12.05 3.98 -10.00
CA LEU A 223 13.25 3.41 -10.56
C LEU A 223 13.55 2.04 -9.94
N LEU A 224 13.52 1.95 -8.62
CA LEU A 224 13.84 0.71 -7.91
C LEU A 224 12.80 -0.40 -8.19
N THR A 225 11.51 -0.03 -8.21
CA THR A 225 10.44 -0.98 -8.57
C THR A 225 10.50 -1.38 -10.04
N LEU A 226 10.90 -0.48 -10.95
CA LEU A 226 10.98 -0.75 -12.39
C LEU A 226 12.05 -1.80 -12.67
N PHE A 227 13.17 -1.66 -11.98
CA PHE A 227 14.28 -2.58 -12.08
C PHE A 227 13.91 -3.99 -11.59
N GLY A 228 13.22 -4.07 -10.44
CA GLY A 228 12.70 -5.33 -9.92
C GLY A 228 11.65 -5.95 -10.85
N ASP A 229 10.76 -5.14 -11.41
CA ASP A 229 9.70 -5.57 -12.32
C ASP A 229 10.22 -6.10 -13.64
N THR A 230 11.15 -5.38 -14.26
CA THR A 230 11.77 -5.80 -15.52
C THR A 230 12.56 -7.11 -15.31
N SER A 231 13.23 -7.25 -14.17
CA SER A 231 13.94 -8.49 -13.82
C SER A 231 12.98 -9.66 -13.62
N ARG A 232 11.82 -9.44 -12.98
CA ARG A 232 10.77 -10.46 -12.82
C ARG A 232 10.11 -10.82 -14.14
N TRP A 233 9.88 -9.84 -15.02
CA TRP A 233 9.38 -10.10 -16.37
C TRP A 233 10.32 -11.04 -17.13
N ARG A 234 11.63 -10.77 -17.11
CA ARG A 234 12.64 -11.63 -17.73
C ARG A 234 12.67 -13.04 -17.16
N LEU A 235 12.55 -13.17 -15.83
CA LEU A 235 12.44 -14.49 -15.20
C LEU A 235 11.22 -15.27 -15.71
N VAL A 236 10.07 -14.62 -15.82
CA VAL A 236 8.84 -15.28 -16.27
C VAL A 236 8.86 -15.50 -17.78
N ALA A 237 9.49 -14.64 -18.58
CA ALA A 237 9.60 -14.73 -20.03
C ALA A 237 10.59 -15.82 -20.51
N ALA A 238 11.62 -16.14 -19.71
CA ALA A 238 12.60 -17.16 -20.03
C ALA A 238 11.93 -18.53 -20.29
N THR A 239 12.19 -19.09 -21.48
CA THR A 239 11.62 -20.38 -21.96
C THR A 239 12.33 -21.61 -21.40
N SER A 240 13.52 -21.44 -20.82
CA SER A 240 14.23 -22.50 -20.09
C SER A 240 14.30 -22.16 -18.60
N ASP A 241 14.35 -23.19 -17.75
CA ASP A 241 14.81 -23.10 -16.36
C ASP A 241 16.32 -22.81 -16.34
N ARG A 242 16.73 -21.72 -17.00
CA ARG A 242 18.09 -21.22 -16.89
C ARG A 242 18.31 -20.89 -15.42
N LYS A 243 19.19 -21.68 -14.78
CA LYS A 243 19.79 -21.44 -13.46
C LYS A 243 20.73 -20.22 -13.49
N GLY A 244 20.31 -19.12 -14.11
CA GLY A 244 21.02 -17.86 -14.00
C GLY A 244 20.86 -17.34 -12.58
N SER A 245 21.96 -16.92 -11.94
CA SER A 245 21.87 -16.30 -10.62
C SER A 245 20.97 -15.05 -10.69
N ALA A 246 20.20 -14.78 -9.63
CA ALA A 246 19.33 -13.60 -9.57
C ALA A 246 20.12 -12.30 -9.80
N LEU A 247 21.37 -12.26 -9.34
CA LEU A 247 22.32 -11.18 -9.60
C LEU A 247 22.60 -11.00 -11.10
N THR A 248 22.85 -12.09 -11.83
CA THR A 248 23.08 -12.04 -13.28
C THR A 248 21.87 -11.49 -14.02
N VAL A 249 20.65 -11.86 -13.60
CA VAL A 249 19.41 -11.31 -14.16
C VAL A 249 19.35 -9.80 -13.90
N LEU A 250 19.57 -9.35 -12.66
CA LEU A 250 19.60 -7.92 -12.32
C LEU A 250 20.62 -7.14 -13.17
N LEU A 251 21.87 -7.60 -13.22
CA LEU A 251 22.93 -6.93 -13.98
C LEU A 251 22.59 -6.84 -15.47
N SER A 252 22.05 -7.92 -16.05
CA SER A 252 21.59 -7.91 -17.44
C SER A 252 20.40 -6.96 -17.66
N THR A 253 19.55 -6.77 -16.65
CA THR A 253 18.42 -5.83 -16.71
C THR A 253 18.91 -4.40 -16.82
N LEU A 254 20.00 -4.05 -16.11
CA LEU A 254 20.55 -2.69 -16.13
C LEU A 254 20.99 -2.25 -17.52
N SER A 255 21.71 -3.12 -18.23
CA SER A 255 22.19 -2.82 -19.59
C SER A 255 21.03 -2.70 -20.58
N GLY A 256 20.05 -3.61 -20.52
CA GLY A 256 18.90 -3.61 -21.44
C GLY A 256 17.84 -2.55 -21.17
N LEU A 257 17.64 -2.16 -19.91
CA LEU A 257 16.60 -1.19 -19.52
C LEU A 257 17.00 0.26 -19.84
N SER A 258 18.30 0.56 -19.89
CA SER A 258 18.84 1.92 -20.07
C SER A 258 18.20 2.71 -21.22
N ARG A 259 17.94 2.06 -22.37
CA ARG A 259 17.35 2.68 -23.56
C ARG A 259 15.85 2.98 -23.45
N HIS A 260 15.14 2.31 -22.55
CA HIS A 260 13.68 2.41 -22.38
C HIS A 260 13.27 3.02 -21.04
N MET A 261 14.25 3.29 -20.17
CA MET A 261 14.04 3.68 -18.78
C MET A 261 13.23 4.97 -18.66
N ALA A 262 13.61 6.03 -19.38
CA ALA A 262 12.90 7.32 -19.30
C ALA A 262 11.42 7.19 -19.69
N PHE A 263 11.14 6.44 -20.75
CA PHE A 263 9.78 6.25 -21.24
C PHE A 263 8.92 5.41 -20.28
N LEU A 264 9.48 4.31 -19.76
CA LEU A 264 8.81 3.47 -18.77
C LEU A 264 8.57 4.21 -17.46
N LEU A 265 9.53 5.01 -16.98
CA LEU A 265 9.37 5.85 -15.80
C LEU A 265 8.25 6.87 -16.01
N LEU A 266 8.18 7.52 -17.18
CA LEU A 266 7.15 8.52 -17.46
C LEU A 266 5.73 7.91 -17.43
N ILE A 267 5.54 6.72 -18.00
CA ILE A 267 4.25 6.01 -17.95
C ILE A 267 3.89 5.60 -16.52
N ARG A 268 4.87 5.10 -15.76
CA ARG A 268 4.61 4.68 -14.37
C ARG A 268 4.32 5.86 -13.47
N PHE A 269 5.03 6.97 -13.66
CA PHE A 269 4.81 8.22 -12.96
C PHE A 269 3.42 8.80 -13.25
N SER A 270 3.00 8.85 -14.53
CA SER A 270 1.67 9.38 -14.90
C SER A 270 0.53 8.54 -14.31
N LEU A 271 0.65 7.21 -14.36
CA LEU A 271 -0.32 6.31 -13.72
C LEU A 271 -0.36 6.55 -12.21
N GLN A 272 0.81 6.60 -11.56
CA GLN A 272 0.86 6.77 -10.11
C GLN A 272 0.37 8.14 -9.65
N ALA A 273 0.64 9.21 -10.39
CA ALA A 273 0.10 10.53 -10.10
C ALA A 273 -1.44 10.53 -10.13
N ALA A 274 -2.05 9.86 -11.13
CA ALA A 274 -3.50 9.72 -11.20
C ALA A 274 -4.07 8.92 -10.01
N PHE A 275 -3.44 7.80 -9.65
CA PHE A 275 -3.86 7.00 -8.49
C PHE A 275 -3.60 7.72 -7.15
N LEU A 276 -2.52 8.49 -7.04
CA LEU A 276 -2.21 9.32 -5.87
C LEU A 276 -3.29 10.38 -5.67
N MET A 277 -3.74 11.04 -6.73
CA MET A 277 -4.85 11.99 -6.66
C MET A 277 -6.14 11.33 -6.15
N GLY A 278 -6.48 10.15 -6.66
CA GLY A 278 -7.62 9.37 -6.16
C GLY A 278 -7.45 8.94 -4.70
N PHE A 279 -6.25 8.52 -4.31
CA PHE A 279 -5.92 8.16 -2.93
C PHE A 279 -6.02 9.36 -1.98
N CYS A 280 -5.49 10.53 -2.38
CA CYS A 280 -5.64 11.79 -1.64
C CYS A 280 -7.12 12.16 -1.45
N LEU A 281 -7.97 11.95 -2.47
CA LEU A 281 -9.40 12.20 -2.37
C LEU A 281 -10.07 11.24 -1.38
N VAL A 282 -9.69 9.96 -1.36
CA VAL A 282 -10.17 9.00 -0.36
C VAL A 282 -9.68 9.37 1.04
N LEU A 283 -8.43 9.77 1.21
CA LEU A 283 -7.92 10.26 2.50
C LEU A 283 -8.63 11.52 2.97
N TRP A 284 -8.89 12.46 2.06
CA TRP A 284 -9.68 13.64 2.36
C TRP A 284 -11.10 13.27 2.81
N ALA A 285 -11.73 12.30 2.12
CA ALA A 285 -13.05 11.78 2.50
C ALA A 285 -13.03 11.02 3.84
N ILE A 286 -11.93 10.36 4.21
CA ILE A 286 -11.74 9.77 5.54
C ILE A 286 -11.66 10.87 6.60
N GLN A 287 -10.90 11.93 6.34
CA GLN A 287 -10.71 13.04 7.27
C GLN A 287 -11.97 13.88 7.49
N HIS A 288 -12.83 14.01 6.47
CA HIS A 288 -14.03 14.87 6.50
C HIS A 288 -15.34 14.07 6.46
N GLY A 289 -15.27 12.74 6.53
CA GLY A 289 -16.42 11.84 6.47
C GLY A 289 -17.23 11.83 7.76
N PRO A 290 -18.50 11.34 7.72
CA PRO A 290 -19.38 11.34 8.89
C PRO A 290 -18.77 10.53 10.04
N SER A 291 -18.48 11.22 11.14
CA SER A 291 -17.63 10.74 12.24
C SER A 291 -18.38 10.06 13.39
N ARG A 292 -19.66 9.66 13.19
CA ARG A 292 -20.53 9.26 14.30
C ARG A 292 -21.03 7.81 14.22
N GLY A 293 -20.91 7.11 15.35
CA GLY A 293 -21.47 5.79 15.59
C GLY A 293 -20.95 4.67 14.68
N ILE A 294 -21.65 3.54 14.70
CA ILE A 294 -21.35 2.34 13.90
C ILE A 294 -21.28 2.66 12.39
N THR A 295 -22.09 3.63 11.93
CA THR A 295 -22.07 4.14 10.56
C THR A 295 -20.75 4.81 10.19
N GLY A 296 -20.16 5.61 11.09
CA GLY A 296 -18.85 6.23 10.88
C GLY A 296 -17.71 5.21 10.88
N VAL A 297 -17.72 4.25 11.82
CA VAL A 297 -16.72 3.17 11.89
C VAL A 297 -16.77 2.28 10.64
N SER A 298 -17.98 1.91 10.20
CA SER A 298 -18.18 1.11 8.99
C SER A 298 -17.77 1.88 7.73
N GLY A 299 -18.09 3.18 7.67
CA GLY A 299 -17.66 4.07 6.58
C GLY A 299 -16.15 4.22 6.49
N ALA A 300 -15.47 4.46 7.62
CA ALA A 300 -14.01 4.55 7.69
C ALA A 300 -13.33 3.23 7.29
N PHE A 301 -13.87 2.09 7.72
CA PHE A 301 -13.37 0.78 7.30
C PHE A 301 -13.52 0.58 5.79
N LEU A 302 -14.69 0.89 5.21
CA LEU A 302 -14.91 0.77 3.77
C LEU A 302 -14.01 1.70 2.96
N LEU A 303 -13.81 2.95 3.42
CA LEU A 303 -12.88 3.89 2.79
C LEU A 303 -11.43 3.40 2.89
N GLN A 304 -11.03 2.81 4.02
CA GLN A 304 -9.72 2.19 4.17
C GLN A 304 -9.54 1.00 3.22
N GLN A 305 -10.54 0.12 3.09
CA GLN A 305 -10.49 -0.99 2.13
C GLN A 305 -10.43 -0.47 0.68
N THR A 306 -11.15 0.61 0.37
CA THR A 306 -11.12 1.28 -0.93
C THR A 306 -9.72 1.83 -1.22
N ALA A 307 -9.06 2.43 -0.23
CA ALA A 307 -7.69 2.89 -0.34
C ALA A 307 -6.71 1.74 -0.64
N VAL A 308 -6.83 0.61 0.05
CA VAL A 308 -6.03 -0.60 -0.21
C VAL A 308 -6.28 -1.13 -1.61
N PHE A 309 -7.54 -1.24 -2.03
CA PHE A 309 -7.90 -1.66 -3.40
C PHE A 309 -7.30 -0.74 -4.46
N LEU A 310 -7.37 0.58 -4.26
CA LEU A 310 -6.76 1.56 -5.17
C LEU A 310 -5.25 1.36 -5.29
N LEU A 311 -4.54 1.09 -4.19
CA LEU A 311 -3.10 0.82 -4.21
C LEU A 311 -2.77 -0.48 -4.95
N ILE A 312 -3.55 -1.55 -4.76
CA ILE A 312 -3.39 -2.81 -5.50
C ILE A 312 -3.62 -2.58 -7.00
N PHE A 313 -4.67 -1.85 -7.37
CA PHE A 313 -4.97 -1.52 -8.76
C PHE A 313 -3.90 -0.63 -9.40
N ALA A 314 -3.40 0.37 -8.67
CA ALA A 314 -2.29 1.22 -9.11
C ALA A 314 -1.06 0.37 -9.43
N ARG A 315 -0.73 -0.58 -8.55
CA ARG A 315 0.39 -1.49 -8.73
C ARG A 315 0.20 -2.40 -9.94
N LEU A 316 -0.99 -2.99 -10.10
CA LEU A 316 -1.31 -3.86 -11.24
C LEU A 316 -1.33 -3.11 -12.56
N ALA A 317 -1.82 -1.87 -12.59
CA ALA A 317 -1.81 -1.03 -13.79
C ALA A 317 -0.38 -0.69 -14.20
N SER A 318 0.48 -0.38 -13.23
CA SER A 318 1.92 -0.12 -13.44
C SER A 318 2.65 -1.36 -13.98
N ILE A 319 2.40 -2.53 -13.39
CA ILE A 319 2.94 -3.82 -13.84
C ILE A 319 2.42 -4.18 -15.23
N GLY A 320 1.12 -3.98 -15.50
CA GLY A 320 0.48 -4.24 -16.78
C GLY A 320 1.04 -3.37 -17.90
N ALA A 321 1.22 -2.07 -17.67
CA ALA A 321 1.84 -1.15 -18.63
C ALA A 321 3.30 -1.54 -18.92
N THR A 322 4.06 -1.88 -17.87
CA THR A 322 5.46 -2.31 -18.00
C THR A 322 5.58 -3.62 -18.78
N GLY A 323 4.80 -4.64 -18.40
CA GLY A 323 4.81 -5.95 -19.06
C GLY A 323 4.30 -5.89 -20.50
N GLY A 324 3.27 -5.09 -20.77
CA GLY A 324 2.78 -4.86 -22.14
C GLY A 324 3.85 -4.24 -23.04
N TYR A 325 4.53 -3.19 -22.57
CA TYR A 325 5.61 -2.56 -23.30
C TYR A 325 6.79 -3.51 -23.55
N LEU A 326 7.22 -4.25 -22.53
CA LEU A 326 8.32 -5.22 -22.66
C LEU A 326 7.95 -6.37 -23.61
N HIS A 327 6.69 -6.82 -23.58
CA HIS A 327 6.19 -7.86 -24.50
C HIS A 327 6.20 -7.39 -25.96
N GLU A 328 5.67 -6.20 -26.25
CA GLU A 328 5.67 -5.62 -27.60
C GLU A 328 7.08 -5.45 -28.18
N ARG A 329 8.07 -5.23 -27.31
CA ARG A 329 9.48 -5.04 -27.69
C ARG A 329 10.31 -6.33 -27.67
N ASN A 330 9.72 -7.47 -27.31
CA ASN A 330 10.41 -8.76 -27.12
C ASN A 330 11.62 -8.66 -26.15
N LEU A 331 11.45 -7.95 -25.04
CA LEU A 331 12.50 -7.67 -24.03
C LEU A 331 12.37 -8.46 -22.73
#